data_AF-A0A5J4TZI2-F1
#
_entry.id   AF-A0A5J4TZI2-F1
#
_cell.length_a   1.000
_cell.length_b   1.000
_cell.length_c   1.000
_cell.angle_alpha   90.00
_cell.angle_beta   90.00
_cell.angle_gamma   90.00
#
_symmetry.space_group_name_H-M   'P 1'
#
loop_
_entity.id
_entity.type
_entity.pdbx_description
1 polymer ?
#
loop_
_entity_poly.entity_id
_entity_poly.type
_entity_poly.pdbx_seq_one_letter_code
_entity_poly.pdbx_strand_id
1 'polypeptide(L)'
;MALQEAFSQTDRVMIVSFHKKNDGWQDGGYELHIGSQIKLNKTKGHGRCINYVLSLNKPLLLLGGGGYSNSNTARCWTYETALAAQMEISNQIPTEMFYYNDFAPIFELHTQKKQTENLNSQIYIKKILDQAMEYLEIVQQERDEKKKLSDDFLVGIAKRAAAAMVGNINGQQ
;
A
#
# COMPACT_ATOMS: atom_id res chain seq x y z
N MET A 1 -9.42 9.53 -4.71
CA MET A 1 -9.59 10.98 -4.82
C MET A 1 -8.85 11.73 -3.69
N ALA A 2 -9.37 11.88 -2.47
CA ALA A 2 -8.77 12.80 -1.47
C ALA A 2 -7.25 12.61 -1.17
N LEU A 3 -6.77 11.37 -0.95
CA LEU A 3 -5.34 11.13 -0.68
C LEU A 3 -4.48 11.30 -1.94
N GLN A 4 -4.92 10.76 -3.09
CA GLN A 4 -4.19 10.89 -4.35
C GLN A 4 -4.05 12.35 -4.76
N GLU A 5 -5.13 13.14 -4.64
CA GLU A 5 -5.12 14.57 -4.95
C GLU A 5 -4.21 15.34 -3.99
N ALA A 6 -4.30 15.07 -2.68
CA ALA A 6 -3.52 15.75 -1.66
C ALA A 6 -1.99 15.58 -1.86
N PHE A 7 -1.57 14.44 -2.43
CA PHE A 7 -0.16 14.14 -2.66
C PHE A 7 0.23 14.11 -4.15
N SER A 8 -0.65 14.57 -5.05
CA SER A 8 -0.43 14.51 -6.50
C SER A 8 0.79 15.30 -6.99
N GLN A 9 1.23 16.30 -6.22
CA GLN A 9 2.37 17.17 -6.56
C GLN A 9 3.66 16.80 -5.81
N THR A 10 3.68 15.71 -5.03
CA THR A 10 4.89 15.28 -4.31
C THR A 10 5.41 13.94 -4.82
N ASP A 11 6.73 13.84 -4.91
CA ASP A 11 7.46 12.60 -5.19
C ASP A 11 7.91 11.86 -3.90
N ARG A 12 7.62 12.43 -2.73
CA ARG A 12 8.00 11.87 -1.43
C ARG A 12 7.03 10.79 -0.94
N VAL A 13 5.82 10.77 -1.50
CA VAL A 13 4.74 9.85 -1.11
C VAL A 13 4.28 9.12 -2.35
N MET A 14 4.46 7.80 -2.36
CA MET A 14 3.86 6.93 -3.38
C MET A 14 2.55 6.37 -2.83
N ILE A 15 1.47 6.51 -3.61
CA ILE A 15 0.17 5.93 -3.28
C ILE A 15 -0.12 4.81 -4.28
N VAL A 16 -0.28 3.59 -3.76
CA VAL A 16 -0.68 2.42 -4.54
C VAL A 16 -2.08 2.02 -4.07
N SER A 17 -3.00 1.84 -5.02
CA SER A 17 -4.38 1.49 -4.70
C SER A 17 -4.97 0.47 -5.67
N PHE A 18 -5.94 -0.31 -5.20
CA PHE A 18 -6.59 -1.38 -5.95
C PHE A 18 -8.12 -1.28 -5.83
N HIS A 19 -8.78 -0.87 -6.91
CA HIS A 19 -10.23 -0.60 -6.94
C HIS A 19 -10.96 -1.30 -8.09
N LYS A 20 -12.26 -1.50 -7.91
CA LYS A 20 -13.16 -1.97 -8.98
C LYS A 20 -13.46 -0.81 -9.95
N LYS A 21 -13.39 -1.10 -11.26
CA LYS A 21 -13.51 -0.10 -12.35
C LYS A 21 -14.90 0.54 -12.55
N ASN A 22 -15.99 0.01 -11.99
CA ASN A 22 -17.36 0.36 -12.44
C ASN A 22 -18.18 1.23 -11.46
N ASP A 23 -17.55 1.89 -10.51
CA ASP A 23 -18.26 2.52 -9.39
C ASP A 23 -18.46 4.05 -9.59
N GLY A 24 -18.59 4.53 -10.84
CA GLY A 24 -18.86 5.95 -11.15
C GLY A 24 -17.66 6.89 -11.03
N TRP A 25 -16.43 6.37 -11.03
CA TRP A 25 -15.20 7.14 -10.96
C TRP A 25 -14.87 7.75 -12.32
N GLN A 26 -14.64 9.07 -12.36
CA GLN A 26 -14.17 9.76 -13.56
C GLN A 26 -12.65 9.60 -13.67
N ASP A 27 -12.19 9.14 -14.84
CA ASP A 27 -10.78 8.95 -15.20
C ASP A 27 -9.99 10.26 -15.00
N GLY A 28 -9.08 10.26 -14.03
CA GLY A 28 -8.22 11.40 -13.72
C GLY A 28 -6.88 10.95 -13.13
N GLY A 29 -6.04 10.30 -13.94
CA GLY A 29 -4.65 9.98 -13.56
C GLY A 29 -4.14 8.63 -14.04
N TYR A 30 -2.84 8.40 -13.84
CA TYR A 30 -2.05 7.19 -14.11
C TYR A 30 -2.45 6.03 -13.17
N GLU A 31 -3.72 5.63 -13.22
CA GLU A 31 -4.32 4.66 -12.30
C GLU A 31 -4.34 3.22 -12.86
N LEU A 32 -3.75 2.30 -12.10
CA LEU A 32 -3.75 0.87 -12.39
C LEU A 32 -4.84 0.18 -11.56
N HIS A 33 -5.78 -0.42 -12.27
CA HIS A 33 -7.03 -0.87 -11.66
C HIS A 33 -7.05 -2.38 -11.46
N ILE A 34 -6.78 -2.85 -10.23
CA ILE A 34 -7.05 -4.24 -9.85
C ILE A 34 -8.34 -4.28 -9.04
N GLY A 35 -9.37 -4.92 -9.59
CA GLY A 35 -10.67 -5.06 -8.96
C GLY A 35 -10.61 -5.89 -7.68
N SER A 36 -10.47 -5.25 -6.52
CA SER A 36 -10.78 -5.88 -5.24
C SER A 36 -12.17 -5.43 -4.79
N GLN A 37 -13.12 -6.37 -4.77
CA GLN A 37 -14.31 -6.17 -3.95
C GLN A 37 -13.99 -6.63 -2.53
N ILE A 38 -14.09 -5.71 -1.56
CA ILE A 38 -14.43 -6.03 -0.17
C ILE A 38 -15.93 -6.44 -0.08
N LYS A 39 -16.44 -7.19 -1.07
CA LYS A 39 -17.68 -8.00 -0.95
C LYS A 39 -17.35 -9.48 -0.82
N LEU A 40 -16.08 -9.85 -0.93
CA LEU A 40 -15.64 -11.22 -0.86
C LEU A 40 -15.11 -11.44 0.56
N ASN A 41 -15.86 -12.21 1.35
CA ASN A 41 -15.41 -12.86 2.58
C ASN A 41 -14.04 -13.51 2.37
N LYS A 42 -12.97 -12.74 2.55
CA LYS A 42 -11.59 -13.13 2.27
C LYS A 42 -10.68 -12.61 3.38
N THR A 43 -11.06 -12.79 4.64
CA THR A 43 -10.17 -12.45 5.78
C THR A 43 -8.77 -13.04 5.59
N LYS A 44 -8.67 -14.30 5.15
CA LYS A 44 -7.39 -14.92 4.78
C LYS A 44 -6.71 -14.29 3.56
N GLY A 45 -7.48 -13.85 2.57
CA GLY A 45 -6.93 -13.18 1.38
C GLY A 45 -6.36 -11.80 1.70
N HIS A 46 -7.09 -11.02 2.50
CA HIS A 46 -6.64 -9.73 3.03
C HIS A 46 -5.39 -9.88 3.91
N GLY A 47 -5.41 -10.86 4.83
CA GLY A 47 -4.25 -11.13 5.67
C GLY A 47 -2.99 -11.55 4.92
N ARG A 48 -3.10 -12.14 3.71
CA ARG A 48 -1.92 -12.38 2.84
C ARG A 48 -1.26 -11.07 2.40
N CYS A 49 -2.05 -10.03 2.11
CA CYS A 49 -1.51 -8.71 1.79
C CYS A 49 -0.78 -8.12 3.00
N ILE A 50 -1.37 -8.23 4.20
CA ILE A 50 -0.74 -7.76 5.44
C ILE A 50 0.58 -8.49 5.70
N ASN A 51 0.60 -9.82 5.61
CA ASN A 51 1.83 -10.61 5.79
C ASN A 51 2.91 -10.25 4.79
N TYR A 52 2.55 -10.00 3.53
CA TYR A 52 3.51 -9.54 2.52
C TYR A 52 4.13 -8.19 2.92
N VAL A 53 3.32 -7.21 3.31
CA VAL A 53 3.81 -5.87 3.70
C VAL A 53 4.65 -5.95 4.98
N LEU A 54 4.23 -6.72 5.97
CA LEU A 54 5.00 -6.97 7.20
C LEU A 54 6.38 -7.56 6.88
N SER A 55 6.46 -8.50 5.93
CA SER A 55 7.74 -9.13 5.54
C SER A 55 8.78 -8.18 4.96
N LEU A 56 8.38 -6.98 4.52
CA LEU A 56 9.30 -5.95 4.03
C LEU A 56 10.12 -5.30 5.14
N ASN A 57 9.77 -5.53 6.42
CA ASN A 57 10.47 -5.01 7.60
C ASN A 57 10.68 -3.49 7.53
N LYS A 58 9.63 -2.76 7.13
CA LYS A 58 9.59 -1.29 7.11
C LYS A 58 8.62 -0.79 8.19
N PRO A 59 8.84 0.43 8.73
CA PRO A 59 7.84 1.07 9.59
C PRO A 59 6.48 1.07 8.90
N LEU A 60 5.50 0.45 9.54
CA LEU A 60 4.17 0.20 8.97
C LEU A 60 3.11 0.86 9.84
N LEU A 61 2.25 1.65 9.20
CA LEU A 61 1.02 2.15 9.79
C LEU A 61 -0.16 1.45 9.11
N LEU A 62 -0.91 0.66 9.87
CA LEU A 62 -2.14 0.04 9.40
C LEU A 62 -3.31 0.97 9.72
N LEU A 63 -4.08 1.31 8.70
CA LEU A 63 -5.27 2.15 8.82
C LEU A 63 -6.49 1.36 8.33
N GLY A 64 -7.63 1.63 8.95
CA GLY A 64 -8.92 1.12 8.51
C GLY A 64 -9.41 1.81 7.23
N GLY A 65 -10.67 1.55 6.89
CA GLY A 65 -11.33 2.14 5.73
C GLY A 65 -12.81 1.81 5.72
N GLY A 66 -13.44 1.90 4.55
CA GLY A 66 -14.83 1.52 4.37
C GLY A 66 -15.08 0.02 4.62
N GLY A 67 -16.28 -0.31 5.09
CA GLY A 67 -16.71 -1.68 5.33
C GLY A 67 -18.22 -1.74 5.56
N TYR A 68 -18.96 -2.23 4.56
CA TYR A 68 -20.43 -2.12 4.53
C TYR A 68 -21.15 -3.27 5.24
N SER A 69 -20.41 -4.08 6.01
CA SER A 69 -20.93 -5.14 6.87
C SER A 69 -20.09 -5.16 8.14
N ASN A 70 -20.67 -4.68 9.25
CA ASN A 70 -19.96 -4.50 10.52
C ASN A 70 -19.28 -5.79 11.00
N SER A 71 -19.95 -6.94 10.90
CA SER A 71 -19.38 -8.22 11.35
C SER A 71 -18.21 -8.68 10.47
N ASN A 72 -18.27 -8.47 9.16
CA ASN A 72 -17.14 -8.78 8.28
C ASN A 72 -15.96 -7.82 8.45
N THR A 73 -16.24 -6.53 8.64
CA THR A 73 -15.23 -5.53 8.99
C THR A 73 -14.53 -5.92 10.29
N ALA A 74 -15.29 -6.26 11.33
CA ALA A 74 -14.77 -6.68 12.62
C ALA A 74 -13.89 -7.95 12.49
N ARG A 75 -14.33 -8.96 11.75
CA ARG A 75 -13.52 -10.17 11.46
C ARG A 75 -12.20 -9.81 10.78
N CYS A 76 -12.25 -8.95 9.77
CA CYS A 76 -11.07 -8.56 8.99
C CYS A 76 -10.06 -7.84 9.87
N TRP A 77 -10.47 -6.77 10.53
CA TRP A 77 -9.55 -5.96 11.34
C TRP A 77 -9.01 -6.73 12.55
N THR A 78 -9.82 -7.59 13.17
CA THR A 78 -9.35 -8.47 14.26
C THR A 78 -8.23 -9.40 13.77
N TYR A 79 -8.44 -10.04 12.62
CA TYR A 79 -7.44 -10.93 12.03
C TYR A 79 -6.18 -10.18 11.57
N GLU A 80 -6.33 -9.03 10.91
CA GLU A 80 -5.20 -8.20 10.45
C GLU A 80 -4.38 -7.67 11.63
N THR A 81 -5.04 -7.30 12.73
CA THR A 81 -4.38 -6.90 13.98
C THR A 81 -3.59 -8.05 14.59
N ALA A 82 -4.17 -9.25 14.64
CA ALA A 82 -3.47 -10.44 15.13
C ALA A 82 -2.21 -10.75 14.31
N LEU A 83 -2.29 -10.64 12.97
CA LEU A 83 -1.12 -10.80 12.09
C LEU A 83 -0.05 -9.74 12.36
N ALA A 84 -0.43 -8.47 12.50
CA ALA A 84 0.49 -7.39 12.82
C ALA A 84 1.16 -7.56 14.20
N ALA A 85 0.43 -8.10 15.17
CA ALA A 85 0.93 -8.46 16.50
C ALA A 85 1.73 -9.78 16.51
N GLN A 86 1.81 -10.50 15.38
CA GLN A 86 2.44 -11.82 15.27
C GLN A 86 1.85 -12.85 16.24
N MET A 87 0.52 -12.79 16.43
CA MET A 87 -0.23 -13.67 17.32
C MET A 87 -1.19 -14.54 16.53
N GLU A 88 -1.22 -15.83 16.86
CA GLU A 88 -2.28 -16.73 16.40
C GLU A 88 -3.52 -16.57 17.28
N ILE A 89 -4.69 -16.54 16.66
CA ILE A 89 -5.98 -16.40 17.35
C ILE A 89 -6.94 -17.50 16.91
N SER A 90 -7.87 -17.84 17.80
CA SER A 90 -8.90 -18.84 17.53
C SER A 90 -9.77 -18.43 16.35
N ASN A 91 -10.21 -19.42 15.56
CA ASN A 91 -11.21 -19.19 14.52
C ASN A 91 -12.62 -19.03 15.09
N GLN A 92 -12.86 -19.41 16.35
CA GLN A 92 -14.17 -19.29 16.99
C GLN A 92 -14.37 -17.87 17.54
N ILE A 93 -15.54 -17.28 17.32
CA ILE A 93 -15.88 -15.98 17.89
C ILE A 93 -16.16 -16.17 19.39
N PRO A 94 -15.59 -15.33 20.29
CA PRO A 94 -15.80 -15.46 21.73
C PRO A 94 -17.27 -15.27 22.11
N THR A 95 -17.81 -16.18 22.95
CA THR A 95 -19.24 -16.25 23.30
C THR A 95 -19.68 -15.17 24.28
N GLU A 96 -18.76 -14.57 25.01
CA GLU A 96 -19.02 -13.59 26.07
C GLU A 96 -19.23 -12.17 25.53
N MET A 97 -19.07 -11.97 24.22
CA MET A 97 -19.15 -10.65 23.58
C MET A 97 -20.61 -10.18 23.45
N PHE A 98 -20.86 -8.91 23.77
CA PHE A 98 -22.20 -8.30 23.64
C PHE A 98 -22.80 -8.43 22.23
N TYR A 99 -21.95 -8.37 21.20
CA TYR A 99 -22.32 -8.43 19.78
C TYR A 99 -22.19 -9.83 19.16
N TYR A 100 -22.10 -10.89 19.97
CA TYR A 100 -21.91 -12.26 19.48
C TYR A 100 -22.94 -12.66 18.40
N ASN A 101 -24.20 -12.27 18.57
CA ASN A 101 -25.29 -12.59 17.64
C ASN A 101 -25.12 -11.95 16.25
N ASP A 102 -24.35 -10.87 16.11
CA ASP A 102 -24.06 -10.23 14.82
C ASP A 102 -23.18 -11.10 13.91
N PHE A 103 -22.56 -12.15 14.47
CA PHE A 103 -21.69 -13.09 13.77
C PHE A 103 -22.42 -14.34 13.28
N ALA A 104 -23.72 -14.45 13.54
CA ALA A 104 -24.57 -15.52 13.02
C ALA A 104 -24.56 -15.56 11.47
N PRO A 105 -24.79 -16.72 10.86
CA PRO A 105 -25.01 -18.03 11.49
C PRO A 105 -23.71 -18.82 11.75
N ILE A 106 -22.56 -18.30 11.32
CA ILE A 106 -21.31 -19.08 11.24
C ILE A 106 -20.50 -18.98 12.54
N PHE A 107 -20.54 -17.85 13.26
CA PHE A 107 -19.79 -17.63 14.51
C PHE A 107 -18.30 -17.95 14.44
N GLU A 108 -17.71 -17.83 13.24
CA GLU A 108 -16.28 -17.96 13.01
C GLU A 108 -15.66 -16.67 12.45
N LEU A 109 -14.36 -16.52 12.70
CA LEU A 109 -13.51 -15.46 12.17
C LEU A 109 -13.32 -15.60 10.64
N HIS A 110 -13.08 -16.82 10.18
CA HIS A 110 -12.88 -17.13 8.76
C HIS A 110 -14.11 -17.78 8.16
N THR A 111 -14.97 -16.96 7.54
CA THR A 111 -16.14 -17.46 6.80
C THR A 111 -15.75 -18.00 5.43
N GLN A 112 -16.49 -19.00 4.94
CA GLN A 112 -16.29 -19.53 3.58
C GLN A 112 -16.57 -18.49 2.50
N LYS A 113 -15.82 -18.60 1.39
CA LYS A 113 -16.02 -17.75 0.22
C LYS A 113 -17.33 -18.14 -0.48
N LYS A 114 -18.25 -17.20 -0.64
CA LYS A 114 -19.39 -17.38 -1.55
C LYS A 114 -18.85 -17.62 -2.96
N GLN A 115 -19.32 -18.67 -3.64
CA GLN A 115 -18.94 -18.94 -5.02
C GLN A 115 -19.50 -17.83 -5.91
N THR A 116 -18.71 -16.80 -6.13
CA THR A 116 -18.95 -15.75 -7.11
C THR A 116 -18.00 -15.98 -8.27
N GLU A 117 -18.50 -15.83 -9.49
CA GLU A 117 -17.68 -15.86 -10.69
C GLU A 117 -16.56 -14.82 -10.61
N ASN A 118 -15.35 -15.22 -11.01
CA ASN A 118 -14.23 -14.30 -11.12
C ASN A 118 -14.22 -13.70 -12.54
N LEU A 119 -14.63 -12.44 -12.66
CA LEU A 119 -14.63 -11.71 -13.92
C LEU A 119 -13.24 -11.17 -14.32
N ASN A 120 -12.22 -11.38 -13.50
CA ASN A 120 -10.84 -10.97 -13.80
C ASN A 120 -10.13 -12.10 -14.53
N SER A 121 -10.08 -12.03 -15.86
CA SER A 121 -9.31 -12.98 -16.66
C SER A 121 -7.81 -12.81 -16.44
N GLN A 122 -7.04 -13.88 -16.65
CA GLN A 122 -5.59 -13.84 -16.50
C GLN A 122 -4.93 -12.85 -17.48
N ILE A 123 -5.45 -12.78 -18.70
CA ILE A 123 -4.99 -11.84 -19.73
C ILE A 123 -5.22 -10.39 -19.28
N TYR A 124 -6.38 -10.10 -18.70
CA TYR A 124 -6.70 -8.78 -18.17
C TYR A 124 -5.76 -8.38 -17.02
N ILE A 125 -5.55 -9.27 -16.05
CA ILE A 125 -4.65 -9.02 -14.93
C ILE A 125 -3.21 -8.81 -15.42
N LYS A 126 -2.73 -9.64 -16.35
CA LYS A 126 -1.40 -9.49 -16.92
C LYS A 126 -1.22 -8.15 -17.60
N LYS A 127 -2.19 -7.72 -18.42
CA LYS A 127 -2.14 -6.42 -19.10
C LYS A 127 -1.98 -5.26 -18.11
N ILE A 128 -2.73 -5.27 -17.00
CA ILE A 128 -2.62 -4.25 -15.96
C ILE A 128 -1.26 -4.32 -15.26
N LEU A 129 -0.79 -5.53 -14.95
CA LEU A 129 0.52 -5.72 -14.31
C LEU A 129 1.65 -5.19 -15.18
N ASP A 130 1.66 -5.53 -16.48
CA ASP A 130 2.70 -5.10 -17.41
C ASP A 130 2.75 -3.56 -17.48
N GLN A 131 1.58 -2.90 -17.57
CA GLN A 131 1.47 -1.45 -17.53
C GLN A 131 1.95 -0.85 -16.18
N ALA A 132 1.70 -1.55 -15.07
CA ALA A 132 2.15 -1.11 -13.76
C ALA A 132 3.67 -1.09 -13.64
N MET A 133 4.30 -2.16 -14.15
CA MET A 133 5.74 -2.31 -14.12
C MET A 133 6.42 -1.24 -14.97
N GLU A 134 5.87 -0.92 -16.14
CA GLU A 134 6.39 0.15 -17.00
C GLU A 134 6.40 1.51 -16.27
N TYR A 135 5.32 1.87 -15.58
CA TYR A 135 5.29 3.12 -14.81
C TYR A 135 6.26 3.13 -13.63
N LEU A 136 6.44 1.99 -12.95
CA LEU A 136 7.40 1.89 -11.85
C LEU A 136 8.86 2.02 -12.35
N GLU A 137 9.17 1.52 -13.55
CA GLU A 137 10.48 1.69 -14.17
C GLU A 137 10.78 3.16 -14.45
N ILE A 138 9.81 3.91 -14.97
CA ILE A 138 9.95 5.36 -15.19
C ILE A 138 10.21 6.09 -13.87
N VAL A 139 9.42 5.83 -12.83
CA VAL A 139 9.59 6.45 -11.50
C VAL A 139 10.97 6.13 -10.91
N GLN A 140 11.46 4.92 -11.10
CA GLN A 140 12.78 4.50 -10.62
C GLN A 140 13.90 5.27 -11.35
N GLN A 141 13.80 5.44 -12.67
CA GLN A 141 14.76 6.21 -13.46
C GLN A 141 14.81 7.68 -13.02
N GLU A 142 13.65 8.35 -12.90
CA GLU A 142 13.58 9.75 -12.47
C GLU A 142 14.18 9.96 -11.07
N ARG A 143 13.92 9.02 -10.16
CA ARG A 143 14.50 9.03 -8.81
C ARG A 143 16.03 8.94 -8.84
N ASP A 144 16.57 8.05 -9.67
CA ASP A 144 18.01 7.84 -9.75
C ASP A 144 18.73 9.04 -10.40
N GLU A 145 18.11 9.70 -11.37
CA GLU A 145 18.60 10.96 -11.95
C GLU A 145 18.63 12.11 -10.93
N LYS A 146 17.54 12.31 -10.18
CA LYS A 146 17.48 13.33 -9.12
C LYS A 146 18.56 13.11 -8.05
N LYS A 147 18.83 11.85 -7.69
CA LYS A 147 19.88 11.52 -6.72
C LYS A 147 21.27 11.90 -7.24
N LYS A 148 21.58 11.59 -8.50
CA LYS A 148 22.85 11.99 -9.12
C LYS A 148 23.05 13.51 -9.12
N LEU A 149 22.01 14.26 -9.47
CA LEU A 149 22.07 15.73 -9.49
C LEU A 149 22.35 16.31 -8.09
N SER A 150 21.73 15.74 -7.05
CA SER A 150 21.99 16.11 -5.65
C SER A 150 23.43 15.83 -5.25
N ASP A 151 23.95 14.65 -5.59
CA ASP A 151 25.34 14.27 -5.26
C ASP A 151 26.34 15.19 -5.98
N ASP A 152 26.13 15.50 -7.26
CA ASP A 152 26.97 16.42 -8.03
C ASP A 152 26.95 17.85 -7.45
N PHE A 153 25.78 18.32 -7.02
CA PHE A 153 25.65 19.62 -6.37
C PHE A 153 26.47 19.70 -5.06
N LEU A 154 26.36 18.67 -4.21
CA LEU A 154 27.11 18.58 -2.95
C LEU A 154 28.63 18.51 -3.19
N VAL A 155 29.05 17.72 -4.18
CA VAL A 155 30.46 17.65 -4.62
C VAL A 155 30.94 19.02 -5.10
N GLY A 156 30.11 19.76 -5.84
CA GLY A 156 30.40 21.11 -6.31
C GLY A 156 30.59 22.11 -5.15
N ILE A 157 29.76 22.06 -4.11
CA ILE A 157 29.92 22.86 -2.89
C ILE A 157 31.24 22.51 -2.20
N ALA A 158 31.51 21.22 -2.00
CA ALA A 158 32.73 20.76 -1.33
C ALA A 158 34.00 21.23 -2.06
N LYS A 159 34.02 21.14 -3.40
CA LYS A 159 35.13 21.63 -4.23
C LYS A 159 35.34 23.14 -4.09
N ARG A 160 34.27 23.94 -4.11
CA ARG A 160 34.36 25.40 -3.92
C ARG A 160 34.83 25.77 -2.52
N ALA A 161 34.34 25.09 -1.49
CA ALA A 161 34.79 25.30 -0.11
C ALA A 161 36.28 24.96 0.05
N ALA A 162 36.73 23.82 -0.50
CA ALA A 162 38.14 23.43 -0.48
C ALA A 162 39.03 24.45 -1.21
N ALA A 163 38.62 24.93 -2.39
CA ALA A 163 39.36 25.95 -3.14
C ALA A 163 39.48 27.27 -2.36
N ALA A 164 38.42 27.71 -1.66
CA ALA A 164 38.45 28.89 -0.80
C ALA A 164 39.40 28.73 0.39
N MET A 165 39.48 27.53 0.99
CA MET A 165 40.42 27.25 2.08
C MET A 165 41.88 27.27 1.59
N VAL A 166 42.17 26.68 0.42
CA VAL A 166 43.52 26.67 -0.16
C VAL A 166 43.98 28.08 -0.59
N GLY A 167 43.08 28.89 -1.15
CA GLY A 167 43.37 30.28 -1.52
C GLY A 167 43.74 31.16 -0.33
N ASN A 168 43.17 30.90 0.85
CA ASN A 168 43.45 31.66 2.08
C ASN A 168 44.82 31.33 2.71
N ILE A 169 45.35 30.14 2.44
CA ILE A 169 46.67 29.70 2.93
C ILE A 169 47.80 30.36 2.11
N ASN A 170 47.58 30.58 0.82
CA ASN A 170 48.57 31.17 -0.09
C ASN A 170 48.60 32.71 -0.07
N GLY A 171 47.66 33.37 0.62
CA GLY A 171 47.58 34.84 0.75
C GLY A 171 48.17 35.40 2.05
N GLN A 172 48.78 34.55 2.89
CA GLN A 172 49.45 34.95 4.15
C GLN A 172 50.99 34.85 4.09
N GLN A 173 51.59 34.91 2.90
CA GLN A 173 53.05 35.04 2.72
C GLN A 173 53.41 36.42 2.18
#